data_AF-A0AAV2WG52-F1
#
_entry.id   AF-A0AAV2WG52-F1
#
_cell.length_a   1.000
_cell.length_b   1.000
_cell.length_c   1.000
_cell.angle_alpha   90.00
_cell.angle_beta   90.00
_cell.angle_gamma   90.00
#
_symmetry.space_group_name_H-M   'P 1'
#
loop_
_entity.id
_entity.type
_entity.pdbx_description
1 polymer ?
#
loop_
_entity_poly.entity_id
_entity_poly.type
_entity_poly.pdbx_seq_one_letter_code
_entity_poly.pdbx_strand_id
1 'polypeptide(L)'
;MFRRLLVGLVALSGAAVAGVCVGNPAIASADEQAFISQIYLTAHPSVKVQSLLEFGHLACSVRHSGKSSDEAKIVIWESLDAQGVVSSMAEMGSLVHVAVDTLCPEVGYP
;
A
#
# COMPACT_ATOMS: atom_id res chain seq x y z
N MET A 1 22.47 7.05 -59.77
CA MET A 1 21.26 6.21 -59.95
C MET A 1 21.35 5.04 -58.98
N PHE A 2 20.38 4.92 -58.04
CA PHE A 2 19.99 3.77 -57.20
C PHE A 2 21.10 2.99 -56.44
N ARG A 3 20.99 2.61 -55.16
CA ARG A 3 19.87 2.35 -54.25
C ARG A 3 20.45 2.25 -52.83
N ARG A 4 19.79 2.88 -51.84
CA ARG A 4 20.18 2.88 -50.42
C ARG A 4 19.93 1.52 -49.78
N LEU A 5 20.89 1.04 -48.99
CA LEU A 5 20.78 -0.11 -48.08
C LEU A 5 20.65 0.38 -46.63
N LEU A 6 19.85 -0.37 -45.87
CA LEU A 6 19.29 -0.12 -44.54
C LEU A 6 20.34 -0.04 -43.42
N VAL A 7 19.99 0.65 -42.32
CA VAL A 7 19.78 0.09 -40.95
C VAL A 7 20.01 1.19 -39.90
N GLY A 8 18.99 1.42 -39.06
CA GLY A 8 19.16 1.81 -37.66
C GLY A 8 19.12 3.31 -37.31
N LEU A 9 17.97 3.79 -36.85
CA LEU A 9 17.87 4.33 -35.48
C LEU A 9 16.39 4.45 -35.08
N VAL A 10 16.08 3.89 -33.92
CA VAL A 10 14.79 3.95 -33.23
C VAL A 10 14.52 5.39 -32.78
N ALA A 11 13.39 5.97 -33.19
CA ALA A 11 12.83 7.17 -32.58
C ALA A 11 11.44 6.83 -32.01
N LEU A 12 11.44 6.18 -30.85
CA LEU A 12 10.27 6.09 -29.99
C LEU A 12 10.07 7.47 -29.35
N SER A 13 9.23 8.29 -29.96
CA SER A 13 8.80 9.56 -29.40
C SER A 13 7.30 9.71 -29.63
N GLY A 14 6.54 8.97 -28.83
CA GLY A 14 5.10 9.13 -28.69
C GLY A 14 4.79 9.04 -27.21
N ALA A 15 4.88 10.17 -26.51
CA ALA A 15 4.54 10.28 -25.10
C ALA A 15 3.13 9.76 -24.88
N ALA A 16 3.01 8.63 -24.17
CA ALA A 16 1.77 8.22 -23.58
C ALA A 16 1.38 9.29 -22.56
N VAL A 17 0.33 10.04 -22.85
CA VAL A 17 -0.38 10.81 -21.84
C VAL A 17 -0.97 9.81 -20.86
N ALA A 18 -0.21 9.52 -19.80
CA ALA A 18 -0.70 8.80 -18.64
C ALA A 18 -1.92 9.57 -18.13
N GLY A 19 -3.07 8.91 -18.17
CA GLY A 19 -4.32 9.46 -17.66
C GLY A 19 -4.09 9.97 -16.24
N VAL A 20 -4.34 11.26 -16.05
CA VAL A 20 -4.39 11.85 -14.72
C VAL A 20 -5.63 11.23 -14.07
N CYS A 21 -5.43 10.26 -13.19
CA CYS A 21 -6.48 9.80 -12.28
C CYS A 21 -6.86 10.99 -11.40
N VAL A 22 -7.87 11.74 -11.83
CA VAL A 22 -8.55 12.72 -10.97
C VAL A 22 -9.15 11.90 -9.85
N GLY A 23 -8.45 11.87 -8.72
CA GLY A 23 -8.91 11.25 -7.49
C GLY A 23 -10.24 11.87 -7.08
N ASN A 24 -11.32 11.14 -7.35
CA ASN A 24 -12.60 11.34 -6.68
C ASN A 24 -12.30 11.41 -5.16
N PRO A 25 -12.95 12.28 -4.35
CA PRO A 25 -12.85 12.17 -2.90
C PRO A 25 -13.26 10.74 -2.54
N ALA A 26 -12.26 9.91 -2.25
CA ALA A 26 -12.41 8.46 -2.31
C ALA A 26 -13.36 8.06 -1.21
N ILE A 27 -14.59 7.72 -1.59
CA ILE A 27 -15.42 6.87 -0.75
C ILE A 27 -14.59 5.60 -0.59
N ALA A 28 -14.20 5.30 0.65
CA ALA A 28 -13.42 4.11 0.96
C ALA A 28 -14.06 2.90 0.29
N SER A 29 -13.26 2.05 -0.36
CA SER A 29 -13.74 0.83 -1.01
C SER A 29 -14.44 -0.08 0.02
N ALA A 30 -15.18 -1.08 -0.45
CA ALA A 30 -15.81 -2.06 0.45
C ALA A 30 -14.76 -2.76 1.35
N ASP A 31 -13.59 -3.06 0.80
CA ASP A 31 -12.50 -3.70 1.52
C ASP A 31 -11.83 -2.74 2.52
N GLU A 32 -11.67 -1.47 2.15
CA GLU A 32 -11.18 -0.42 3.06
C GLU A 32 -12.15 -0.19 4.23
N GLN A 33 -13.46 -0.23 3.98
CA GLN A 33 -14.47 -0.17 5.04
C GLN A 33 -14.44 -1.41 5.93
N ALA A 34 -14.27 -2.59 5.34
CA ALA A 34 -14.13 -3.85 6.09
C ALA A 34 -12.88 -3.82 6.98
N PHE A 35 -11.74 -3.40 6.42
CA PHE A 35 -10.49 -3.20 7.14
C PHE A 35 -10.66 -2.24 8.33
N ILE A 36 -11.22 -1.05 8.07
CA ILE A 36 -11.43 -0.04 9.12
C ILE A 36 -12.36 -0.56 10.21
N SER A 37 -13.46 -1.22 9.85
CA SER A 37 -14.42 -1.75 10.84
C SER A 37 -13.79 -2.77 11.80
N GLN A 38 -12.81 -3.54 11.32
CA GLN A 38 -12.12 -4.56 12.11
C GLN A 38 -10.99 -3.97 12.96
N ILE A 39 -10.19 -3.06 12.39
CA ILE A 39 -9.02 -2.54 13.10
C ILE A 39 -9.36 -1.42 14.09
N TYR A 40 -10.48 -0.72 13.91
CA TYR A 40 -10.85 0.43 14.75
C TYR A 40 -10.98 0.10 16.25
N LEU A 41 -11.29 -1.16 16.59
CA LEU A 41 -11.40 -1.61 17.98
C LEU A 41 -10.03 -1.92 18.64
N THR A 42 -9.00 -2.14 17.82
CA THR A 42 -7.67 -2.55 18.28
C THR A 42 -6.62 -1.44 18.06
N ALA A 43 -6.90 -0.49 17.17
CA ALA A 43 -6.01 0.63 16.91
C ALA A 43 -5.94 1.60 18.09
N HIS A 44 -4.76 2.21 18.29
CA HIS A 44 -4.60 3.25 19.29
C HIS A 44 -5.53 4.45 18.99
N PRO A 45 -6.27 5.00 19.98
CA PRO A 45 -7.31 6.00 19.74
C PRO A 45 -6.82 7.31 19.11
N SER A 46 -5.52 7.59 19.18
CA SER A 46 -4.92 8.78 18.57
C SER A 46 -4.68 8.63 17.06
N VAL A 47 -4.81 7.42 16.51
CA VAL A 47 -4.59 7.17 15.08
C VAL A 47 -5.88 7.50 14.32
N LYS A 48 -5.76 8.39 13.33
CA LYS A 48 -6.89 8.75 12.47
C LYS A 48 -7.21 7.63 11.50
N VAL A 49 -8.48 7.54 11.08
CA VAL A 49 -8.95 6.55 10.11
C VAL A 49 -8.13 6.56 8.82
N GLN A 50 -7.76 7.75 8.31
CA GLN A 50 -6.93 7.87 7.11
C GLN A 50 -5.54 7.24 7.31
N SER A 51 -4.90 7.49 8.45
CA SER A 51 -3.61 6.89 8.78
C SER A 51 -3.71 5.36 8.91
N LEU A 52 -4.82 4.84 9.44
CA LEU A 52 -5.06 3.39 9.47
C LEU A 52 -5.10 2.79 8.06
N LEU A 53 -5.79 3.43 7.11
CA LEU A 53 -5.79 3.00 5.72
C LEU A 53 -4.39 3.07 5.09
N GLU A 54 -3.66 4.15 5.33
CA GLU A 54 -2.27 4.29 4.85
C GLU A 54 -1.39 3.16 5.39
N PHE A 55 -1.51 2.81 6.66
CA PHE A 55 -0.76 1.69 7.25
C PHE A 55 -1.21 0.33 6.71
N GLY A 56 -2.51 0.13 6.46
CA GLY A 56 -3.01 -1.08 5.82
C GLY A 56 -2.43 -1.28 4.42
N HIS A 57 -2.42 -0.22 3.61
CA HIS A 57 -1.81 -0.22 2.29
C HIS A 57 -0.28 -0.38 2.34
N LEU A 58 0.38 0.22 3.33
CA LEU A 58 1.81 0.04 3.58
C LEU A 58 2.13 -1.42 3.93
N ALA A 59 1.32 -2.06 4.78
CA ALA A 59 1.46 -3.47 5.09
C ALA A 59 1.39 -4.32 3.82
N CYS A 60 0.36 -4.11 3.00
CA CYS A 60 0.22 -4.81 1.71
C CYS A 60 1.41 -4.57 0.78
N SER A 61 1.90 -3.33 0.67
CA SER A 61 3.09 -3.02 -0.14
C SER A 61 4.33 -3.79 0.31
N VAL A 62 4.58 -3.84 1.62
CA VAL A 62 5.69 -4.62 2.20
C VAL A 62 5.51 -6.10 1.88
N ARG A 63 4.30 -6.64 2.05
CA ARG A 63 4.00 -8.05 1.78
C ARG A 63 4.17 -8.42 0.30
N HIS A 64 3.72 -7.57 -0.62
CA HIS A 64 3.93 -7.74 -2.06
C HIS A 64 5.42 -7.74 -2.46
N SER A 65 6.28 -7.08 -1.68
CA SER A 65 7.73 -7.10 -1.91
C SER A 65 8.41 -8.42 -1.48
N GLY A 66 7.63 -9.39 -0.95
CA GLY A 66 8.13 -10.68 -0.49
C GLY A 66 8.66 -10.67 0.95
N LYS A 67 8.49 -9.57 1.69
CA LYS A 67 8.89 -9.44 3.09
C LYS A 67 7.91 -10.10 4.04
N SER A 68 8.38 -10.47 5.23
CA SER A 68 7.60 -11.12 6.30
C SER A 68 6.56 -10.19 6.95
N SER A 69 5.56 -10.77 7.63
CA SER A 69 4.57 -9.99 8.41
C SER A 69 5.24 -9.28 9.60
N ASP A 70 6.31 -9.86 10.16
CA ASP A 70 7.10 -9.22 11.20
C ASP A 70 7.88 -8.00 10.68
N GLU A 71 8.43 -8.07 9.47
CA GLU A 71 9.02 -6.88 8.82
C GLU A 71 7.96 -5.80 8.55
N ALA A 72 6.75 -6.17 8.11
CA ALA A 72 5.66 -5.23 7.93
C ALA A 72 5.28 -4.54 9.25
N LYS A 73 5.21 -5.29 10.36
CA LYS A 73 4.96 -4.74 11.70
C LYS A 73 6.01 -3.71 12.10
N ILE A 74 7.29 -4.00 11.87
CA ILE A 74 8.40 -3.10 12.20
C ILE A 74 8.29 -1.81 11.39
N VAL A 75 8.05 -1.90 10.08
CA VAL A 75 7.92 -0.72 9.20
C VAL A 75 6.77 0.19 9.64
N ILE A 76 5.63 -0.39 10.03
CA ILE A 76 4.48 0.40 10.50
C ILE A 76 4.77 1.01 11.88
N TRP A 77 5.41 0.26 12.77
CA TRP A 77 5.84 0.77 14.07
C TRP A 77 6.79 1.97 13.93
N GLU A 78 7.81 1.86 13.08
CA GLU A 78 8.75 2.97 12.80
C GLU A 78 8.02 4.18 12.22
N SER A 79 7.00 3.97 11.39
CA SER A 79 6.19 5.06 10.82
C SER A 79 5.32 5.77 11.87
N LEU A 80 4.77 5.02 12.84
CA LEU A 80 4.01 5.58 13.97
C LEU A 80 4.92 6.29 14.98
N ASP A 81 6.08 5.71 15.29
CA ASP A 81 7.08 6.30 16.18
C ASP A 81 7.59 7.64 15.64
N ALA A 82 7.86 7.72 14.32
CA ALA A 82 8.19 8.97 13.65
C ALA A 82 7.09 10.04 13.73
N GLN A 83 5.84 9.64 13.96
CA GLN A 83 4.69 10.53 14.17
C GLN A 83 4.42 10.81 15.66
N GLY A 84 5.25 10.29 16.57
CA GLY A 84 5.07 10.42 18.02
C GLY A 84 3.88 9.63 18.58
N VAL A 85 3.41 8.62 17.84
CA VAL A 85 2.30 7.76 18.26
C VAL A 85 2.87 6.49 18.89
N VAL A 86 2.65 6.35 20.19
CA VAL A 86 3.02 5.13 20.91
C VAL A 86 1.98 4.05 20.61
N SER A 87 2.41 2.95 20.01
CA SER A 87 1.58 1.79 19.70
C SER A 87 2.32 0.51 20.06
N SER A 88 1.59 -0.55 20.41
CA SER A 88 2.18 -1.83 20.79
C SER A 88 2.44 -2.73 19.57
N MET A 89 3.41 -3.64 19.68
CA MET A 89 3.67 -4.65 18.63
C MET A 89 2.48 -5.60 18.40
N ALA A 90 1.58 -5.75 19.37
CA ALA A 90 0.34 -6.51 19.21
C ALA A 90 -0.65 -5.76 18.31
N GLU A 91 -0.81 -4.45 18.50
CA GLU A 91 -1.64 -3.60 17.63
C GLU A 91 -1.11 -3.62 16.20
N MET A 92 0.21 -3.58 16.02
CA MET A 92 0.84 -3.71 14.69
C MET A 92 0.55 -5.07 14.06
N GLY A 93 0.62 -6.15 14.86
CA GLY A 93 0.29 -7.50 14.39
C GLY A 93 -1.16 -7.59 13.93
N SER A 94 -2.10 -7.05 14.70
CA SER A 94 -3.51 -7.00 14.30
C SER A 94 -3.71 -6.18 13.01
N LEU A 95 -3.03 -5.05 12.88
CA LEU A 95 -3.13 -4.21 11.69
C LEU A 95 -2.65 -4.96 10.45
N VAL A 96 -1.46 -5.56 10.50
CA VAL A 96 -0.90 -6.33 9.38
C VAL A 96 -1.78 -7.53 9.06
N HIS A 97 -2.26 -8.26 10.07
CA HIS A 97 -3.13 -9.42 9.87
C HIS A 97 -4.43 -9.04 9.16
N VAL A 98 -5.16 -8.05 9.67
CA VAL A 98 -6.42 -7.60 9.06
C VAL A 98 -6.17 -7.01 7.68
N ALA A 99 -5.09 -6.24 7.47
CA ALA A 99 -4.74 -5.69 6.15
C ALA A 99 -4.50 -6.79 5.12
N VAL A 100 -3.74 -7.83 5.47
CA VAL A 100 -3.49 -8.97 4.57
C VAL A 100 -4.79 -9.71 4.25
N ASP A 101 -5.65 -9.95 5.25
CA ASP A 101 -6.90 -10.70 5.02
C ASP A 101 -7.94 -9.93 4.22
N THR A 102 -7.92 -8.59 4.27
CA THR A 102 -8.96 -7.75 3.66
C THR A 102 -8.50 -6.98 2.43
N LEU A 103 -7.34 -6.31 2.48
CA LEU A 103 -6.88 -5.41 1.43
C LEU A 103 -6.00 -6.09 0.37
N CYS A 104 -5.27 -7.15 0.74
CA CYS A 104 -4.39 -7.89 -0.16
C CYS A 104 -4.37 -9.41 0.12
N PRO A 105 -5.53 -10.09 0.07
CA PRO A 105 -5.65 -11.52 0.41
C PRO A 105 -4.74 -12.45 -0.41
N GLU A 106 -4.36 -12.04 -1.62
CA GLU A 106 -3.48 -12.79 -2.51
C GLU A 106 -2.05 -12.97 -1.99
N VAL A 107 -1.56 -12.12 -1.08
CA VAL A 107 -0.21 -12.28 -0.51
C VAL A 107 -0.16 -13.33 0.60
N GLY A 108 -1.32 -13.63 1.20
CA GLY A 108 -1.46 -14.54 2.34
C GLY A 108 -0.71 -14.08 3.60
N TYR A 109 -1.17 -14.61 4.73
CA TYR A 109 -0.52 -14.40 6.02
C TYR A 109 0.35 -15.63 6.37
N PRO A 110 1.69 -15.54 6.31
CA PRO A 110 2.60 -16.60 6.74
C PRO A 110 2.80 -16.62 8.26
#